data_AF-A0A094AS86-F1
#
_entry.id   AF-A0A094AS86-F1
#
_cell.length_a   1.000
_cell.length_b   1.000
_cell.length_c   1.000
_cell.angle_alpha   90.00
_cell.angle_beta   90.00
_cell.angle_gamma   90.00
#
_symmetry.space_group_name_H-M   'P 1'
#
loop_
_entity.id
_entity.type
_entity.pdbx_description
1 polymer ?
#
loop_
_entity_poly.entity_id
_entity_poly.type
_entity_poly.pdbx_seq_one_letter_code
_entity_poly.pdbx_strand_id
1 'polypeptide(L)'
;STAPHPLINLLHAIPPTPKAAATLTKILHKASLRFPLRFATPAAQPTLTHRSLQQNTILFSSEGLTVLTLDRIYTLKHALATYSRLLSTGAPAPAIAVALARALSELRALIFAQSGRPVANSYLQRAYDHLCVSPYALRSVNAAFVSLYSGAHVPISGVKEEVPRLAAPTAPRERERGSGATVRSFKGPYCRGPVTPGGWGDITPVTRGEWGFVVGGWKGRGAVETC
;
A
#
# COMPACT_ATOMS: atom_id res chain seq x y z
N SER A 1 18.40 -26.24 16.46
CA SER A 1 18.10 -24.89 15.93
C SER A 1 16.61 -24.80 15.70
N THR A 2 15.85 -24.24 16.65
CA THR A 2 14.37 -24.19 16.55
C THR A 2 14.01 -22.92 15.80
N ALA A 3 13.53 -23.04 14.56
CA ALA A 3 13.07 -21.88 13.80
C ALA A 3 11.96 -21.15 14.59
N PRO A 4 11.96 -19.81 14.64
CA PRO A 4 10.96 -19.06 15.36
C PRO A 4 9.56 -19.36 14.78
N HIS A 5 8.62 -19.71 15.67
CA HIS A 5 7.23 -19.94 15.28
C HIS A 5 6.65 -18.71 14.55
N PRO A 6 5.97 -18.89 13.42
CA PRO A 6 5.35 -17.78 12.69
C PRO A 6 4.33 -17.06 13.56
N LEU A 7 4.37 -15.73 13.50
CA LEU A 7 3.47 -14.84 14.22
C LEU A 7 2.26 -14.48 13.34
N ILE A 8 1.06 -14.70 13.86
CA ILE A 8 -0.21 -14.30 13.26
C ILE A 8 -0.73 -13.07 13.99
N ASN A 9 -0.92 -11.99 13.25
CA ASN A 9 -1.51 -10.75 13.76
C ASN A 9 -3.02 -10.75 13.48
N LEU A 10 -3.83 -10.65 14.52
CA LEU A 10 -5.29 -10.58 14.45
C LEU A 10 -5.74 -9.16 14.73
N LEU A 11 -6.37 -8.51 13.75
CA LEU A 11 -6.94 -7.19 13.89
C LEU A 11 -8.43 -7.29 14.20
N HIS A 12 -8.85 -6.63 15.29
CA HIS A 12 -10.26 -6.56 15.63
C HIS A 12 -10.98 -5.56 14.73
N ALA A 13 -11.96 -6.06 13.97
CA ALA A 13 -12.84 -5.21 13.20
C ALA A 13 -13.81 -4.44 14.10
N ILE A 14 -14.33 -5.14 15.10
CA ILE A 14 -15.17 -4.60 16.17
C ILE A 14 -14.41 -4.84 17.47
N PRO A 15 -14.20 -3.81 18.32
CA PRO A 15 -13.58 -4.00 19.63
C PRO A 15 -14.34 -5.06 20.43
N PRO A 16 -13.68 -6.13 20.89
CA PRO A 16 -14.33 -7.15 21.68
C PRO A 16 -14.74 -6.58 23.04
N THR A 17 -15.85 -7.07 23.60
CA THR A 17 -16.17 -6.81 25.00
C THR A 17 -15.07 -7.36 25.92
N PRO A 18 -14.88 -6.84 27.14
CA PRO A 18 -13.83 -7.32 28.05
C PRO A 18 -13.90 -8.84 28.28
N LYS A 19 -15.11 -9.40 28.38
CA LYS A 19 -15.34 -10.84 28.51
C LYS A 19 -14.91 -11.60 27.26
N ALA A 20 -15.29 -11.12 26.08
CA ALA A 20 -14.90 -11.73 24.81
C ALA A 20 -13.38 -11.67 24.60
N ALA A 21 -12.73 -10.56 24.96
CA ALA A 21 -11.28 -10.40 24.90
C ALA A 21 -10.57 -11.42 25.81
N ALA A 22 -11.02 -11.58 27.06
CA ALA A 22 -10.46 -12.56 27.98
C ALA A 22 -10.61 -14.00 27.47
N THR A 23 -11.78 -14.33 26.89
CA THR A 23 -12.02 -15.63 26.26
C THR A 23 -11.11 -15.85 25.06
N LEU A 24 -10.98 -14.86 24.19
CA LEU A 24 -10.12 -14.94 23.01
C LEU A 24 -8.67 -15.17 23.41
N THR A 25 -8.12 -14.40 24.36
CA THR A 25 -6.75 -14.58 24.84
C THR A 25 -6.50 -16.00 25.35
N LYS A 26 -7.45 -16.57 26.11
CA LYS A 26 -7.37 -17.97 26.57
C LYS A 26 -7.40 -18.97 25.43
N ILE A 27 -8.24 -18.76 24.42
CA ILE A 27 -8.33 -19.64 23.24
C ILE A 27 -7.05 -19.57 22.42
N LEU A 28 -6.53 -18.37 22.15
CA LEU A 28 -5.28 -18.17 21.41
C LEU A 28 -4.09 -18.79 22.14
N HIS A 29 -4.04 -18.67 23.47
CA HIS A 29 -3.02 -19.34 24.29
C HIS A 29 -3.11 -20.88 24.17
N LYS A 30 -4.32 -21.46 24.26
CA LYS A 30 -4.52 -22.90 24.04
C LYS A 30 -4.12 -23.33 22.63
N ALA A 31 -4.43 -22.51 21.63
CA ALA A 31 -4.06 -22.76 20.25
C ALA A 31 -2.54 -22.73 20.06
N SER A 32 -1.82 -21.78 20.67
CA SER A 32 -0.35 -21.72 20.59
C SER A 32 0.36 -22.88 21.28
N LEU A 33 -0.30 -23.58 22.20
CA LEU A 33 0.25 -24.81 22.79
C LEU A 33 0.08 -26.03 21.88
N ARG A 34 -0.97 -26.03 21.02
CA ARG A 34 -1.26 -27.14 20.10
C ARG A 34 -0.60 -26.98 18.75
N PHE A 35 -0.47 -25.75 18.30
CA PHE A 35 0.07 -25.40 16.99
C PHE A 35 1.35 -24.60 17.17
N PRO A 36 2.36 -24.79 16.31
CA PRO A 36 3.62 -24.05 16.34
C PRO A 36 3.43 -22.61 15.81
N LEU A 37 2.44 -21.88 16.35
CA LEU A 37 2.00 -20.56 15.93
C LEU A 37 2.01 -19.62 17.14
N ARG A 38 2.39 -18.36 16.91
CA ARG A 38 2.23 -17.28 17.89
C ARG A 38 1.11 -16.36 17.43
N PHE A 39 0.41 -15.76 18.37
CA PHE A 39 -0.66 -14.80 18.07
C PHE A 39 -0.37 -13.45 18.71
N ALA A 40 -0.66 -12.38 18.00
CA ALA A 40 -0.68 -11.02 18.53
C ALA A 40 -1.93 -10.29 18.06
N THR A 41 -2.46 -9.41 18.91
CA THR A 41 -3.62 -8.57 18.61
C THR A 41 -3.21 -7.11 18.68
N PRO A 42 -2.60 -6.56 17.61
CA PRO A 42 -2.15 -5.18 17.59
C PRO A 42 -3.35 -4.21 17.58
N ALA A 43 -3.05 -2.93 17.86
CA ALA A 43 -4.06 -1.88 17.84
C ALA A 43 -4.79 -1.82 16.48
N ALA A 44 -6.08 -1.50 16.54
CA ALA A 44 -6.91 -1.39 15.35
C ALA A 44 -6.36 -0.31 14.41
N GLN A 45 -6.33 -0.62 13.11
CA GLN A 45 -5.98 0.33 12.06
C GLN A 45 -7.28 0.72 11.33
N PRO A 46 -7.92 1.85 11.69
CA PRO A 46 -9.31 2.12 11.31
C PRO A 46 -9.54 2.11 9.79
N THR A 47 -8.60 2.66 9.02
CA THR A 47 -8.66 2.67 7.55
C THR A 47 -8.54 1.26 6.96
N LEU A 48 -7.66 0.41 7.50
CA LEU A 48 -7.52 -0.98 7.10
C LEU A 48 -8.74 -1.80 7.49
N THR A 49 -9.24 -1.62 8.71
CA THR A 49 -10.45 -2.27 9.21
C THR A 49 -11.64 -1.94 8.32
N HIS A 50 -11.89 -0.65 8.06
CA HIS A 50 -13.00 -0.20 7.21
C HIS A 50 -12.93 -0.81 5.80
N ARG A 51 -11.77 -0.74 5.13
CA ARG A 51 -11.62 -1.29 3.77
C ARG A 51 -11.71 -2.81 3.72
N SER A 52 -11.17 -3.50 4.73
CA SER A 52 -11.28 -4.96 4.82
C SER A 52 -12.72 -5.41 5.05
N LEU A 53 -13.48 -4.67 5.88
CA LEU A 53 -14.92 -4.86 6.06
C LEU A 53 -15.69 -4.59 4.76
N GLN A 54 -15.33 -3.55 4.02
CA GLN A 54 -15.95 -3.25 2.72
C GLN A 54 -15.65 -4.34 1.68
N GLN A 55 -14.45 -4.92 1.68
CA GLN A 55 -14.11 -6.06 0.82
C GLN A 55 -14.87 -7.33 1.24
N ASN A 56 -15.18 -7.48 2.52
CA ASN A 56 -16.00 -8.54 3.12
C ASN A 56 -15.67 -9.98 2.65
N THR A 57 -14.40 -10.27 2.40
CA THR A 57 -14.00 -11.61 1.97
C THR A 57 -13.78 -12.49 3.20
N ILE A 58 -14.67 -13.45 3.42
CA ILE A 58 -14.66 -14.35 4.57
C ILE A 58 -13.62 -15.46 4.35
N LEU A 59 -12.70 -15.62 5.30
CA LEU A 59 -11.78 -16.76 5.37
C LEU A 59 -12.38 -17.91 6.17
N PHE A 60 -13.06 -17.56 7.26
CA PHE A 60 -13.66 -18.51 8.18
C PHE A 60 -14.86 -17.87 8.87
N SER A 61 -15.91 -18.65 9.09
CA SER A 61 -17.04 -18.22 9.89
C SER A 61 -17.55 -19.39 10.72
N SER A 62 -17.79 -19.12 12.00
CA SER A 62 -18.49 -19.98 12.95
C SER A 62 -19.38 -19.10 13.83
N GLU A 63 -20.24 -19.72 14.63
CA GLU A 63 -21.06 -18.98 15.61
C GLU A 63 -20.18 -18.05 16.46
N GLY A 64 -20.49 -16.75 16.43
CA GLY A 64 -19.78 -15.72 17.19
C GLY A 64 -18.37 -15.34 16.70
N LEU A 65 -17.85 -15.91 15.61
CA LEU A 65 -16.54 -15.58 15.06
C LEU A 65 -16.56 -15.56 13.52
N THR A 66 -16.27 -14.39 12.94
CA THR A 66 -16.00 -14.27 11.51
C THR A 66 -14.62 -13.70 11.29
N VAL A 67 -13.80 -14.41 10.52
CA VAL A 67 -12.46 -13.98 10.13
C VAL A 67 -12.51 -13.53 8.67
N LEU A 68 -12.12 -12.29 8.44
CA LEU A 68 -12.05 -11.71 7.10
C LEU A 68 -10.60 -11.66 6.61
N THR A 69 -10.40 -11.70 5.30
CA THR A 69 -9.11 -11.32 4.72
C THR A 69 -8.85 -9.84 4.94
N LEU A 70 -7.58 -9.46 5.04
CA LEU A 70 -7.19 -8.06 4.90
C LEU A 70 -7.50 -7.54 3.50
N ASP A 71 -7.63 -6.22 3.40
CA ASP A 71 -7.71 -5.50 2.13
C ASP A 71 -6.57 -5.92 1.17
N ARG A 72 -6.92 -6.25 -0.07
CA ARG A 72 -5.93 -6.73 -1.06
C ARG A 72 -4.93 -5.65 -1.48
N ILE A 73 -5.30 -4.36 -1.42
CA ILE A 73 -4.36 -3.26 -1.69
C ILE A 73 -3.36 -3.15 -0.54
N TYR A 74 -3.82 -3.30 0.70
CA TYR A 74 -2.95 -3.31 1.88
C TYR A 74 -1.93 -4.44 1.82
N THR A 75 -2.37 -5.68 1.58
CA THR A 75 -1.49 -6.87 1.57
C THR A 75 -0.42 -6.74 0.49
N LEU A 76 -0.79 -6.33 -0.73
CA LEU A 76 0.17 -5.99 -1.78
C LEU A 76 1.13 -4.86 -1.37
N LYS A 77 0.59 -3.73 -0.88
CA LYS A 77 1.43 -2.56 -0.55
C LYS A 77 2.39 -2.86 0.61
N HIS A 78 1.97 -3.64 1.58
CA HIS A 78 2.81 -4.10 2.69
C HIS A 78 3.93 -5.04 2.20
N ALA A 79 3.61 -5.98 1.31
CA ALA A 79 4.62 -6.86 0.69
C ALA A 79 5.64 -6.05 -0.13
N LEU A 80 5.18 -5.08 -0.91
CA LEU A 80 6.03 -4.15 -1.65
C LEU A 80 6.90 -3.28 -0.75
N ALA A 81 6.34 -2.70 0.32
CA ALA A 81 7.09 -1.89 1.28
C ALA A 81 8.15 -2.73 2.01
N THR A 82 7.84 -3.99 2.34
CA THR A 82 8.80 -4.94 2.90
C THR A 82 9.94 -5.20 1.92
N TYR A 83 9.61 -5.50 0.66
CA TYR A 83 10.60 -5.70 -0.39
C TYR A 83 11.47 -4.45 -0.61
N SER A 84 10.85 -3.26 -0.72
CA SER A 84 11.56 -1.98 -0.82
C SER A 84 12.55 -1.77 0.34
N ARG A 85 12.11 -2.03 1.57
CA ARG A 85 12.96 -1.89 2.75
C ARG A 85 14.15 -2.84 2.71
N LEU A 86 13.93 -4.12 2.36
CA LEU A 86 15.02 -5.10 2.29
C LEU A 86 16.06 -4.76 1.22
N LEU A 87 15.63 -4.20 0.09
CA LEU A 87 16.55 -3.67 -0.93
C LEU A 87 17.38 -2.50 -0.39
N SER A 88 16.74 -1.57 0.33
CA SER A 88 17.43 -0.40 0.89
C SER A 88 18.40 -0.75 2.03
N THR A 89 18.11 -1.78 2.83
CA THR A 89 18.95 -2.20 3.95
C THR A 89 20.08 -3.16 3.55
N GLY A 90 20.18 -3.54 2.28
CA GLY A 90 21.16 -4.54 1.83
C GLY A 90 20.95 -5.92 2.48
N ALA A 91 19.69 -6.33 2.65
CA ALA A 91 19.35 -7.61 3.26
C ALA A 91 19.96 -8.79 2.45
N PRO A 92 20.15 -9.98 3.05
CA PRO A 92 20.68 -11.13 2.34
C PRO A 92 19.78 -11.53 1.15
N ALA A 93 20.40 -11.95 0.05
CA ALA A 93 19.74 -12.36 -1.19
C ALA A 93 18.53 -13.30 -1.01
N PRO A 94 18.57 -14.37 -0.17
CA PRO A 94 17.40 -15.23 0.03
C PRO A 94 16.20 -14.50 0.64
N ALA A 95 16.41 -13.56 1.57
CA ALA A 95 15.33 -12.78 2.17
C ALA A 95 14.69 -11.83 1.14
N ILE A 96 15.50 -11.23 0.28
CA ILE A 96 15.03 -10.38 -0.83
C ILE A 96 14.20 -11.21 -1.82
N ALA A 97 14.65 -12.41 -2.17
CA ALA A 97 13.93 -13.31 -3.06
C ALA A 97 12.55 -13.73 -2.50
N VAL A 98 12.49 -14.07 -1.20
CA VAL A 98 11.23 -14.39 -0.52
C VAL A 98 10.27 -13.19 -0.53
N ALA A 99 10.76 -11.99 -0.26
CA ALA A 99 9.94 -10.78 -0.29
C ALA A 99 9.43 -10.44 -1.70
N LEU A 100 10.26 -10.64 -2.73
CA LEU A 100 9.84 -10.51 -4.13
C LEU A 100 8.74 -11.53 -4.49
N ALA A 101 8.94 -12.80 -4.17
CA ALA A 101 7.96 -13.85 -4.41
C ALA A 101 6.63 -13.57 -3.70
N ARG A 102 6.68 -13.02 -2.48
CA ARG A 102 5.48 -12.59 -1.76
C ARG A 102 4.78 -11.44 -2.47
N ALA A 103 5.51 -10.40 -2.88
CA ALA A 103 4.92 -9.26 -3.61
C ALA A 103 4.27 -9.70 -4.93
N LEU A 104 4.89 -10.61 -5.67
CA LEU A 104 4.33 -11.19 -6.89
C LEU A 104 3.07 -12.01 -6.64
N SER A 105 3.05 -12.79 -5.56
CA SER A 105 1.89 -13.60 -5.18
C SER A 105 0.69 -12.73 -4.83
N GLU A 106 0.90 -11.66 -4.04
CA GLU A 106 -0.16 -10.70 -3.70
C GLU A 106 -0.62 -9.90 -4.92
N LEU A 107 0.30 -9.52 -5.81
CA LEU A 107 -0.03 -8.81 -7.05
C LEU A 107 -0.91 -9.67 -7.95
N ARG A 108 -0.52 -10.94 -8.14
CA ARG A 108 -1.33 -11.91 -8.85
C ARG A 108 -2.72 -12.04 -8.21
N ALA A 109 -2.79 -12.23 -6.90
CA ALA A 109 -4.07 -12.36 -6.20
C ALA A 109 -4.95 -11.12 -6.38
N LEU A 110 -4.37 -9.92 -6.36
CA LEU A 110 -5.09 -8.67 -6.60
C LEU A 110 -5.62 -8.58 -8.03
N ILE A 111 -4.80 -8.87 -9.04
CA ILE A 111 -5.20 -8.85 -10.46
C ILE A 111 -6.33 -9.85 -10.72
N PHE A 112 -6.27 -11.06 -10.14
CA PHE A 112 -7.37 -12.02 -10.22
C PHE A 112 -8.65 -11.49 -9.58
N ALA A 113 -8.56 -10.81 -8.42
CA ALA A 113 -9.72 -10.17 -7.79
C ALA A 113 -10.35 -9.08 -8.67
N GLN A 114 -9.52 -8.38 -9.45
CA GLN A 114 -9.92 -7.27 -10.30
C GLN A 114 -10.23 -7.70 -11.74
N SER A 115 -10.44 -9.00 -11.98
CA SER A 115 -10.74 -9.55 -13.32
C SER A 115 -9.72 -9.13 -14.39
N GLY A 116 -8.43 -9.10 -14.03
CA GLY A 116 -7.35 -8.74 -14.95
C GLY A 116 -7.07 -7.25 -15.08
N ARG A 117 -7.84 -6.37 -14.43
CA ARG A 117 -7.62 -4.92 -14.53
C ARG A 117 -6.31 -4.51 -13.83
N PRO A 118 -5.50 -3.64 -14.47
CA PRO A 118 -4.28 -3.14 -13.85
C PRO A 118 -4.60 -2.16 -12.72
N VAL A 119 -3.69 -2.07 -11.76
CA VAL A 119 -3.77 -1.16 -10.62
C VAL A 119 -3.03 0.12 -10.96
N ALA A 120 -3.68 1.28 -10.78
CA ALA A 120 -3.01 2.56 -10.99
C ALA A 120 -1.96 2.83 -9.89
N ASN A 121 -0.73 3.16 -10.28
CA ASN A 121 0.34 3.53 -9.34
C ASN A 121 -0.07 4.71 -8.45
N SER A 122 -0.77 5.72 -8.99
CA SER A 122 -1.27 6.85 -8.21
C SER A 122 -2.22 6.42 -7.08
N TYR A 123 -3.09 5.45 -7.34
CA TYR A 123 -3.99 4.89 -6.33
C TYR A 123 -3.22 4.07 -5.29
N LEU A 124 -2.30 3.20 -5.74
CA LEU A 124 -1.47 2.38 -4.85
C LEU A 124 -0.63 3.24 -3.90
N GLN A 125 -0.05 4.34 -4.39
CA GLN A 125 0.75 5.27 -3.58
C GLN A 125 -0.10 6.00 -2.54
N ARG A 126 -1.31 6.44 -2.89
CA ARG A 126 -2.24 7.14 -1.98
C ARG A 126 -2.86 6.22 -0.93
N ALA A 127 -3.15 4.97 -1.27
CA ALA A 127 -3.73 4.01 -0.34
C ALA A 127 -2.70 3.62 0.74
N TYR A 128 -3.01 3.72 2.03
CA TYR A 128 -2.06 3.41 3.12
C TYR A 128 -0.74 4.18 2.99
N ASP A 129 -0.83 5.50 3.01
CA ASP A 129 0.25 6.48 2.89
C ASP A 129 1.50 6.19 3.76
N HIS A 130 1.31 5.66 4.98
CA HIS A 130 2.38 5.26 5.88
C HIS A 130 3.24 4.09 5.36
N LEU A 131 2.75 3.32 4.38
CA LEU A 131 3.53 2.29 3.69
C LEU A 131 4.24 2.90 2.48
N CYS A 132 5.53 3.17 2.63
CA CYS A 132 6.36 3.70 1.54
C CYS A 132 6.84 2.57 0.62
N VAL A 133 6.66 2.74 -0.69
CA VAL A 133 7.14 1.81 -1.71
C VAL A 133 8.11 2.52 -2.65
N SER A 134 9.30 1.95 -2.84
CA SER A 134 10.31 2.53 -3.73
C SER A 134 9.91 2.33 -5.20
N PRO A 135 10.17 3.31 -6.08
CA PRO A 135 9.85 3.18 -7.51
C PRO A 135 10.64 2.03 -8.16
N TYR A 136 11.86 1.76 -7.68
CA TYR A 136 12.65 0.62 -8.13
C TYR A 136 11.97 -0.72 -7.82
N ALA A 137 11.41 -0.89 -6.61
CA ALA A 137 10.69 -2.10 -6.24
C ALA A 137 9.45 -2.33 -7.13
N LEU A 138 8.70 -1.27 -7.44
CA LEU A 138 7.55 -1.35 -8.36
C LEU A 138 7.96 -1.82 -9.75
N ARG A 139 9.03 -1.23 -10.31
CA ARG A 139 9.55 -1.64 -11.63
C ARG A 139 10.04 -3.09 -11.63
N SER A 140 10.80 -3.48 -10.61
CA SER A 140 11.31 -4.84 -10.44
C SER A 140 10.17 -5.87 -10.40
N VAL A 141 9.12 -5.60 -9.61
CA VAL A 141 7.95 -6.48 -9.51
C VAL A 141 7.16 -6.53 -10.81
N ASN A 142 6.93 -5.39 -11.47
CA ASN A 142 6.28 -5.37 -12.78
C ASN A 142 7.05 -6.19 -13.82
N ALA A 143 8.37 -5.99 -13.92
CA ALA A 143 9.23 -6.71 -14.85
C ALA A 143 9.22 -8.22 -14.55
N ALA A 144 9.34 -8.61 -13.28
CA ALA A 144 9.29 -10.00 -12.87
C ALA A 144 7.92 -10.63 -13.16
N PHE A 145 6.82 -9.89 -12.96
CA PHE A 145 5.47 -10.36 -13.28
C PHE A 145 5.30 -10.61 -14.79
N VAL A 146 5.70 -9.65 -15.63
CA VAL A 146 5.63 -9.81 -17.10
C VAL A 146 6.51 -10.95 -17.59
N SER A 147 7.68 -11.15 -16.98
CA SER A 147 8.57 -12.28 -17.28
C SER A 147 7.94 -13.63 -16.94
N LEU A 148 7.29 -13.73 -15.76
CA LEU A 148 6.61 -14.95 -15.31
C LEU A 148 5.33 -15.27 -16.09
N TYR A 149 4.61 -14.24 -16.53
CA TYR A 149 3.34 -14.35 -17.25
C TYR A 149 3.52 -13.74 -18.65
N SER A 150 4.25 -14.45 -19.51
CA SER A 150 4.52 -14.01 -20.88
C SER A 150 3.24 -13.61 -21.60
N GLY A 151 3.20 -12.39 -22.16
CA GLY A 151 2.02 -11.83 -22.84
C GLY A 151 1.02 -11.11 -21.93
N ALA A 152 1.24 -11.04 -20.62
CA ALA A 152 0.42 -10.24 -19.71
C ALA A 152 0.72 -8.74 -19.83
N HIS A 153 -0.32 -7.92 -19.73
CA HIS A 153 -0.17 -6.47 -19.58
C HIS A 153 0.53 -6.12 -18.25
N VAL A 154 1.19 -4.96 -18.23
CA VAL A 154 1.84 -4.45 -17.02
C VAL A 154 0.78 -4.29 -15.91
N PRO A 155 0.92 -4.99 -14.77
CA PRO A 155 -0.13 -5.07 -13.76
C PRO A 155 -0.26 -3.80 -12.92
N ILE A 156 0.81 -3.01 -12.80
CA ILE A 156 0.79 -1.70 -12.14
C ILE A 156 1.08 -0.60 -13.18
N SER A 157 0.05 0.17 -13.54
CA SER A 157 0.13 1.21 -14.56
C SER A 157 0.68 2.54 -14.01
N GLY A 158 1.34 3.34 -14.86
CA GLY A 158 1.84 4.67 -14.50
C GLY A 158 3.09 4.66 -13.61
N VAL A 159 3.84 3.56 -13.60
CA VAL A 159 5.18 3.50 -13.02
C VAL A 159 6.15 4.09 -14.05
N LYS A 160 6.81 5.21 -13.73
CA LYS A 160 7.79 5.82 -14.64
C LYS A 160 8.96 4.86 -14.84
N GLU A 161 9.17 4.42 -16.08
CA GLU A 161 10.43 3.82 -16.47
C GLU A 161 11.54 4.85 -16.28
N GLU A 162 12.60 4.42 -15.62
CA GLU A 162 13.82 5.20 -15.57
C GLU A 162 14.57 4.86 -16.84
N VAL A 163 14.42 5.68 -17.87
CA VAL A 163 15.30 5.63 -19.03
C VAL A 163 16.71 5.84 -18.47
N PRO A 164 17.66 4.89 -18.65
CA PRO A 164 19.03 5.14 -18.28
C PRO A 164 19.46 6.37 -19.09
N ARG A 165 19.57 7.52 -18.44
CA ARG A 165 20.27 8.65 -19.04
C ARG A 165 21.72 8.19 -19.09
N LEU A 166 22.11 7.62 -20.23
CA LEU A 166 23.51 7.52 -20.64
C LEU A 166 24.07 8.91 -20.37
N ALA A 167 24.90 9.03 -19.34
CA ALA A 167 25.48 10.31 -18.98
C ALA A 167 26.28 10.77 -20.19
N ALA A 168 25.76 11.76 -20.92
CA ALA A 168 26.56 12.46 -21.90
C ALA A 168 27.80 12.99 -21.16
N PRO A 169 29.01 12.81 -21.71
CA PRO A 169 30.22 13.27 -21.03
C PRO A 169 30.17 14.79 -20.90
N THR A 170 29.91 15.28 -19.69
CA THR A 170 30.08 16.69 -19.35
C THR A 170 31.56 16.99 -19.33
N ALA A 171 32.00 17.81 -20.28
CA ALA A 171 33.34 18.40 -20.31
C ALA A 171 33.64 19.14 -18.98
N PRO A 172 34.89 19.11 -18.49
CA PRO A 172 35.22 19.64 -17.18
C PRO A 172 35.33 21.17 -17.26
N ARG A 173 34.53 21.87 -16.44
CA ARG A 173 34.84 23.25 -16.04
C ARG A 173 35.16 23.28 -14.56
N GLU A 174 36.34 23.80 -14.29
CA GLU A 174 37.06 23.80 -13.02
C GLU A 174 36.60 24.97 -12.11
N ARG A 175 36.48 24.67 -10.81
CA ARG A 175 36.49 25.55 -9.61
C ARG A 175 35.22 26.43 -9.40
N GLU A 176 34.71 26.66 -8.18
CA GLU A 176 35.33 26.79 -6.86
C GLU A 176 34.51 26.21 -5.69
N ARG A 177 35.24 26.09 -4.58
CA ARG A 177 34.96 25.52 -3.27
C ARG A 177 33.97 26.37 -2.46
N GLY A 178 32.88 25.76 -1.99
CA GLY A 178 31.96 26.33 -0.99
C GLY A 178 31.51 25.25 -0.01
N SER A 179 32.07 25.29 1.20
CA SER A 179 31.72 24.44 2.34
C SER A 179 30.30 24.75 2.84
N GLY A 180 29.51 23.73 3.15
CA GLY A 180 28.19 23.87 3.77
C GLY A 180 27.48 22.52 3.92
N ALA A 181 27.49 21.98 5.13
CA ALA A 181 26.84 20.73 5.50
C ALA A 181 25.32 20.75 5.23
N THR A 182 24.77 19.66 4.69
CA THR A 182 23.51 19.07 5.16
C THR A 182 23.33 17.68 4.54
N VAL A 183 23.16 16.69 5.40
CA VAL A 183 22.68 15.35 5.04
C VAL A 183 21.39 15.52 4.26
N ARG A 184 21.43 15.26 2.94
CA ARG A 184 20.23 15.25 2.11
C ARG A 184 19.36 14.07 2.56
N SER A 185 18.32 14.38 3.32
CA SER A 185 17.26 13.42 3.63
C SER A 185 16.70 12.86 2.33
N PHE A 186 16.72 11.53 2.20
CA PHE A 186 16.17 10.74 1.10
C PHE A 186 14.62 10.79 1.07
N LYS A 187 14.03 11.98 1.15
CA LYS A 187 12.60 12.19 0.88
C LYS A 187 12.45 12.55 -0.58
N GLY A 188 12.21 11.52 -1.40
CA GLY A 188 11.76 11.69 -2.77
C GLY A 188 10.46 12.52 -2.85
N PRO A 189 10.11 13.05 -4.04
CA PRO A 189 9.03 14.02 -4.23
C PRO A 189 7.63 13.52 -3.86
N TYR A 190 7.48 12.23 -3.57
CA TYR A 190 6.23 11.56 -3.20
C TYR A 190 5.92 11.59 -1.69
N CYS A 191 6.81 12.15 -0.85
CA CYS A 191 6.58 12.32 0.58
C CYS A 191 6.19 13.77 0.97
N ARG A 192 5.82 14.62 0.00
CA ARG A 192 5.24 15.93 0.34
C ARG A 192 3.81 15.72 0.80
N GLY A 193 3.48 16.26 1.99
CA GLY A 193 2.12 16.29 2.53
C GLY A 193 1.14 16.98 1.58
N PRO A 194 -0.17 17.00 1.92
CA PRO A 194 -1.20 17.51 1.03
C PRO A 194 -0.87 18.93 0.56
N VAL A 195 -0.75 19.09 -0.76
CA VAL A 195 -0.50 20.38 -1.40
C VAL A 195 -1.82 21.13 -1.44
N THR A 196 -1.93 22.20 -0.67
CA THR A 196 -3.02 23.16 -0.80
C THR A 196 -2.94 23.77 -2.22
N PRO A 197 -4.01 23.70 -3.04
CA PRO A 197 -3.99 24.28 -4.39
C PRO A 197 -3.70 25.78 -4.33
N GLY A 198 -2.81 26.26 -5.20
CA GLY A 198 -2.37 27.66 -5.23
C GLY A 198 -3.25 28.58 -6.06
N GLY A 199 -4.14 28.03 -6.90
CA GLY A 199 -5.04 28.82 -7.73
C GLY A 199 -6.15 28.03 -8.40
N TRP A 200 -7.11 28.75 -8.97
CA TRP A 200 -8.39 28.23 -9.49
C TRP A 200 -8.24 27.27 -10.69
N GLY A 201 -7.12 27.33 -11.41
CA GLY A 201 -6.81 26.45 -12.54
C GLY A 201 -6.28 25.06 -12.15
N ASP A 202 -5.94 24.82 -10.88
CA ASP A 202 -5.33 23.56 -10.41
C ASP A 202 -6.38 22.48 -10.05
N ILE A 203 -7.67 22.77 -10.23
CA ILE A 203 -8.78 21.91 -9.83
C ILE A 203 -9.28 21.12 -11.05
N THR A 204 -9.12 19.79 -11.04
CA THR A 204 -9.66 18.90 -12.09
C THR A 204 -11.19 18.82 -12.03
N PRO A 205 -11.91 18.57 -13.15
CA PRO A 205 -13.37 18.66 -13.23
C PRO A 205 -14.16 17.77 -12.26
N VAL A 206 -13.56 16.69 -11.73
CA VAL A 206 -14.19 15.79 -10.76
C VAL A 206 -14.41 16.45 -9.39
N THR A 207 -13.52 17.34 -8.95
CA THR A 207 -13.64 17.97 -7.62
C THR A 207 -14.38 19.29 -7.65
N ARG A 208 -14.64 19.88 -8.83
CA ARG A 208 -15.27 21.21 -8.96
C ARG A 208 -16.65 21.32 -8.31
N GLY A 209 -17.44 20.25 -8.30
CA GLY A 209 -18.78 20.23 -7.68
C GLY A 209 -18.76 20.21 -6.15
N GLU A 210 -17.70 19.68 -5.54
CA GLU A 210 -17.62 19.45 -4.09
C GLU A 210 -17.15 20.70 -3.31
N TRP A 211 -16.49 21.66 -3.97
CA TRP A 211 -16.07 22.92 -3.35
C TRP A 211 -17.16 24.00 -3.32
N GLY A 212 -18.24 23.84 -4.10
CA GLY A 212 -19.36 24.81 -4.16
C GLY A 212 -20.14 24.92 -2.85
N PHE A 213 -20.05 23.91 -1.96
CA PHE A 213 -20.65 23.94 -0.63
C PHE A 213 -19.82 24.71 0.40
N VAL A 214 -18.52 24.91 0.15
CA VAL A 214 -17.58 25.49 1.11
C VAL A 214 -17.30 26.98 0.85
N VAL A 215 -17.42 27.45 -0.40
CA VAL A 215 -17.18 28.85 -0.78
C VAL A 215 -18.50 29.53 -1.13
N GLY A 216 -19.23 29.93 -0.09
CA GLY A 216 -20.44 30.75 -0.06
C GLY A 216 -21.08 31.23 -1.38
N GLY A 217 -22.24 30.64 -1.71
CA GLY A 217 -23.39 31.38 -2.24
C GLY A 217 -23.46 31.59 -3.76
N TRP A 218 -23.86 30.56 -4.51
CA TRP A 218 -24.39 30.76 -5.85
C TRP A 218 -25.92 30.93 -5.80
N LYS A 219 -26.40 32.17 -5.85
CA LYS A 219 -27.77 32.50 -6.26
C LYS A 219 -27.79 32.59 -7.78
N GLY A 220 -28.57 31.75 -8.45
CA GLY A 220 -28.80 31.84 -9.90
C GLY A 220 -29.67 30.69 -10.41
N ARG A 221 -30.93 31.01 -10.71
CA ARG A 221 -32.01 30.10 -11.16
C ARG A 221 -31.76 29.55 -12.57
N GLY A 222 -32.36 28.39 -12.86
CA GLY A 222 -32.63 27.90 -14.21
C GLY A 222 -33.36 26.56 -14.16
N ALA A 223 -34.70 26.60 -14.15
CA ALA A 223 -35.60 25.44 -14.17
C ALA A 223 -35.45 24.61 -15.45
N VAL A 224 -35.75 23.30 -15.38
CA VAL A 224 -36.59 22.58 -16.37
C VAL A 224 -37.29 21.42 -15.65
N GLU A 225 -38.54 21.21 -16.06
CA GLU A 225 -39.66 20.54 -15.42
C GLU A 225 -39.61 19.01 -15.42
N THR A 226 -40.40 18.46 -14.51
CA THR A 226 -40.90 17.09 -14.48
C THR A 226 -41.77 16.77 -15.70
N CYS A 227 -41.54 15.61 -16.29
CA CYS A 227 -42.56 14.59 -16.62
C CYS A 227 -41.90 13.22 -16.43
#